data_AF-A0A2N1C8T7-F1
#
_entry.id   AF-A0A2N1C8T7-F1
#
_cell.length_a   1.000
_cell.length_b   1.000
_cell.length_c   1.000
_cell.angle_alpha   90.00
_cell.angle_beta   90.00
_cell.angle_gamma   90.00
#
_symmetry.space_group_name_H-M   'P 1'
#
loop_
_entity.id
_entity.type
_entity.pdbx_description
1 polymer ?
#
loop_
_entity_poly.entity_id
_entity_poly.type
_entity_poly.pdbx_seq_one_letter_code
_entity_poly.pdbx_strand_id
1 'polypeptide(L)'
;MWPISVSHNKHYSVESLYYHPQTIKSVIQRISKLRDIDTNEMYSSLCSALMPIFEANKTRFVARLIERKVKEKVSTGLPNWQQIEQGGFEYTVRTDELFSIEMSKINEFIQSENLTMLISRYPIRETQIVSNIVKSLGLKSKDDYEQTVRKMLNEDANESNKIKALIQPITVLLDA
;
A
#
# COMPACT_ATOMS: atom_id res chain seq x y z
N MET A 1 -25.03 8.22 -15.71
CA MET A 1 -23.98 7.18 -15.61
C MET A 1 -22.76 7.71 -16.33
N TRP A 2 -21.77 8.26 -15.61
CA TRP A 2 -20.57 8.85 -16.22
C TRP A 2 -19.39 7.88 -16.08
N PRO A 3 -18.56 7.71 -17.12
CA PRO A 3 -17.42 6.80 -17.08
C PRO A 3 -16.28 7.52 -16.35
N ILE A 4 -15.97 7.11 -15.13
CA ILE A 4 -14.82 7.66 -14.42
C ILE A 4 -13.65 6.70 -14.66
N SER A 5 -12.78 7.04 -15.61
CA SER A 5 -11.41 6.53 -15.61
C SER A 5 -10.66 7.19 -14.45
N VAL A 6 -10.96 6.77 -13.22
CA VAL A 6 -10.10 7.05 -12.06
C VAL A 6 -8.85 6.21 -12.28
N SER A 7 -7.71 6.87 -12.49
CA SER A 7 -6.40 6.22 -12.46
C SER A 7 -6.26 5.46 -11.13
N HIS A 8 -6.46 4.15 -11.17
CA HIS A 8 -6.35 3.29 -10.00
C HIS A 8 -4.87 3.19 -9.61
N ASN A 9 -4.41 4.06 -8.72
CA ASN A 9 -3.14 3.82 -8.06
C ASN A 9 -3.34 2.60 -7.14
N LYS A 10 -2.84 1.43 -7.55
CA LYS A 10 -2.90 0.20 -6.74
C LYS A 10 -2.19 0.37 -5.39
N HIS A 11 -1.32 1.37 -5.29
CA HIS A 11 -0.44 1.61 -4.15
C HIS A 11 -0.82 2.90 -3.40
N TYR A 12 -0.97 2.80 -2.08
CA TYR A 12 -1.28 3.95 -1.23
C TYR A 12 -0.13 4.97 -1.21
N SER A 13 1.13 4.55 -1.37
CA SER A 13 2.29 5.46 -1.33
C SER A 13 3.47 4.85 -2.09
N VAL A 14 4.43 5.66 -2.51
CA VAL A 14 5.73 5.20 -3.03
C VAL A 14 6.42 4.29 -2.01
N GLU A 15 6.24 4.53 -0.72
CA GLU A 15 6.78 3.64 0.32
C GLU A 15 6.18 2.24 0.31
N SER A 16 4.93 2.07 -0.14
CA SER A 16 4.34 0.74 -0.24
C SER A 16 5.10 -0.15 -1.24
N LEU A 17 5.99 0.41 -2.08
CA LEU A 17 6.92 -0.34 -2.92
C LEU A 17 8.07 -0.94 -2.11
N TYR A 18 8.62 -0.20 -1.13
CA TYR A 18 9.67 -0.74 -0.24
C TYR A 18 9.14 -1.91 0.56
N TYR A 19 7.92 -1.82 1.06
CA TYR A 19 7.30 -2.85 1.88
C TYR A 19 6.40 -3.79 1.08
N HIS A 20 6.38 -3.69 -0.26
CA HIS A 20 5.56 -4.57 -1.08
C HIS A 20 5.98 -6.03 -0.81
N PRO A 21 5.04 -7.00 -0.73
CA PRO A 21 5.44 -8.37 -0.41
C PRO A 21 6.45 -8.99 -1.36
N GLN A 22 6.45 -8.58 -2.63
CA GLN A 22 7.50 -8.99 -3.56
C GLN A 22 8.87 -8.48 -3.13
N THR A 23 8.98 -7.19 -2.77
CA THR A 23 10.21 -6.60 -2.23
C THR A 23 10.65 -7.27 -0.94
N ILE A 24 9.71 -7.53 -0.01
CA ILE A 24 9.97 -8.26 1.23
C ILE A 24 10.52 -9.67 0.93
N LYS A 25 9.88 -10.42 0.01
CA LYS A 25 10.36 -11.75 -0.39
C LYS A 25 11.77 -11.71 -0.96
N SER A 26 12.08 -10.72 -1.80
CA SER A 26 13.44 -10.56 -2.34
C SER A 26 14.46 -10.24 -1.25
N VAL A 27 14.09 -9.42 -0.25
CA VAL A 27 14.94 -9.17 0.92
C VAL A 27 15.14 -10.44 1.75
N ILE A 28 14.08 -11.21 2.00
CA ILE A 28 14.16 -12.50 2.71
C ILE A 28 15.10 -13.46 1.97
N GLN A 29 14.97 -13.58 0.64
CA GLN A 29 15.85 -14.40 -0.21
C GLN A 29 17.31 -13.96 -0.14
N ARG A 30 17.55 -12.65 0.02
CA ARG A 30 18.91 -12.13 0.18
C ARG A 30 19.48 -12.45 1.56
N ILE A 31 18.67 -12.33 2.60
CA ILE A 31 19.07 -12.65 3.98
C ILE A 31 19.28 -14.16 4.16
N SER A 32 18.44 -15.01 3.55
CA SER A 32 18.56 -16.46 3.65
C SER A 32 19.88 -16.99 3.10
N LYS A 33 20.39 -16.42 1.99
CA LYS A 33 21.71 -16.75 1.44
C LYS A 33 22.86 -16.51 2.42
N LEU A 34 22.68 -15.61 3.39
CA LEU A 34 23.69 -15.27 4.39
C LEU A 34 23.50 -16.02 5.71
N ARG A 35 22.28 -16.47 6.01
CA ARG A 35 21.89 -16.98 7.34
C ARG A 35 21.37 -18.42 7.34
N ASP A 36 21.33 -19.09 6.20
CA ASP A 36 20.79 -20.45 6.01
C ASP A 36 19.36 -20.61 6.58
N ILE A 37 18.47 -19.71 6.16
CA ILE A 37 17.08 -19.64 6.62
C ILE A 37 16.13 -20.07 5.50
N ASP A 38 15.08 -20.83 5.83
CA ASP A 38 14.00 -21.11 4.89
C ASP A 38 13.18 -19.84 4.57
N THR A 39 13.18 -19.45 3.31
CA THR A 39 12.51 -18.22 2.85
C THR A 39 10.99 -18.27 2.98
N ASN A 40 10.38 -19.44 2.82
CA ASN A 40 8.93 -19.62 2.91
C ASN A 40 8.48 -19.60 4.37
N GLU A 41 9.22 -20.28 5.25
CA GLU A 41 8.96 -20.26 6.69
C GLU A 41 9.08 -18.84 7.26
N MET A 42 10.12 -18.11 6.87
CA MET A 42 10.33 -16.73 7.30
C MET A 42 9.23 -15.79 6.79
N TYR A 43 8.82 -15.94 5.54
CA TYR A 43 7.72 -15.14 4.98
C TYR A 43 6.37 -15.49 5.62
N SER A 44 6.10 -16.77 5.88
CA SER A 44 4.90 -17.22 6.58
C SER A 44 4.84 -16.66 8.01
N SER A 45 5.94 -16.75 8.75
CA SER A 45 6.06 -16.21 10.10
C SER A 45 5.84 -14.69 10.13
N LEU A 46 6.35 -13.98 9.12
CA LEU A 46 6.10 -12.56 8.95
C LEU A 46 4.60 -12.28 8.72
N CYS A 47 3.94 -13.01 7.83
CA CYS A 47 2.50 -12.86 7.59
C CYS A 47 1.71 -13.02 8.89
N SER A 48 1.93 -14.12 9.63
CA SER A 48 1.26 -14.39 10.89
C SER A 48 1.51 -13.31 11.95
N ALA A 49 2.72 -12.73 11.99
CA ALA A 49 3.04 -11.64 12.92
C ALA A 49 2.35 -10.32 12.57
N LEU A 50 2.05 -10.07 11.29
CA LEU A 50 1.45 -8.81 10.83
C LEU A 50 -0.08 -8.81 10.88
N MET A 51 -0.75 -9.95 10.73
CA MET A 51 -2.22 -10.02 10.72
C MET A 51 -2.88 -9.42 11.97
N PRO A 52 -2.40 -9.66 13.21
CA PRO A 52 -2.97 -9.05 14.40
C PRO A 52 -2.88 -7.52 14.41
N ILE A 53 -1.84 -6.95 13.80
CA ILE A 53 -1.67 -5.49 13.69
C ILE A 53 -2.70 -4.92 12.72
N PHE A 54 -2.96 -5.61 11.61
CA PHE A 54 -4.02 -5.23 10.67
C PHE A 54 -5.39 -5.28 11.33
N GLU A 55 -5.70 -6.36 12.03
CA GLU A 55 -6.97 -6.53 12.74
C GLU A 55 -7.19 -5.43 13.79
N ALA A 56 -6.18 -5.18 14.64
CA ALA A 56 -6.27 -4.16 15.70
C ALA A 56 -6.45 -2.73 15.16
N ASN A 57 -6.00 -2.45 13.93
CA ASN A 57 -6.00 -1.10 13.36
C ASN A 57 -6.96 -0.91 12.18
N LYS A 58 -7.76 -1.92 11.81
CA LYS A 58 -8.57 -1.93 10.58
C LYS A 58 -9.49 -0.71 10.43
N THR A 59 -10.15 -0.29 11.50
CA THR A 59 -11.00 0.92 11.53
C THR A 59 -10.20 2.16 11.15
N ARG A 60 -9.00 2.34 11.73
CA ARG A 60 -8.13 3.49 11.44
C ARG A 60 -7.62 3.44 9.99
N PHE A 61 -7.24 2.26 9.50
CA PHE A 61 -6.80 2.09 8.11
C PHE A 61 -7.89 2.46 7.11
N VAL A 62 -9.11 1.95 7.33
CA VAL A 62 -10.26 2.26 6.48
C VAL A 62 -10.60 3.75 6.56
N ALA A 63 -10.68 4.33 7.76
CA ALA A 63 -10.98 5.74 7.93
C ALA A 63 -9.99 6.65 7.20
N ARG A 64 -8.67 6.40 7.31
CA ARG A 64 -7.64 7.17 6.62
C ARG A 64 -7.69 7.01 5.10
N LEU A 65 -7.98 5.80 4.61
CA LEU A 65 -8.17 5.57 3.18
C LEU A 65 -9.37 6.33 2.64
N ILE A 66 -10.50 6.28 3.34
CA ILE A 66 -11.71 7.02 2.95
C ILE A 66 -11.49 8.53 3.05
N GLU A 67 -10.86 9.03 4.11
CA GLU A 67 -10.50 10.45 4.26
C GLU A 67 -9.74 10.95 3.03
N ARG A 68 -8.72 10.20 2.58
CA ARG A 68 -7.97 10.55 1.38
C ARG A 68 -8.84 10.56 0.12
N LYS A 69 -9.63 9.50 -0.10
CA LYS A 69 -10.51 9.39 -1.28
C LYS A 69 -11.53 10.54 -1.31
N VAL A 70 -12.07 10.91 -0.15
CA VAL A 70 -13.02 12.01 -0.03
C VAL A 70 -12.33 13.34 -0.35
N LYS A 71 -11.14 13.61 0.21
CA LYS A 71 -10.37 14.82 -0.11
C LYS A 71 -10.07 14.95 -1.60
N GLU A 72 -9.66 13.85 -2.24
CA GLU A 72 -9.40 13.79 -3.68
C GLU A 72 -10.68 14.07 -4.49
N LYS A 73 -11.80 13.45 -4.11
CA LYS A 73 -13.09 13.64 -4.77
C LYS A 73 -13.62 15.06 -4.61
N VAL A 74 -13.53 15.62 -3.41
CA VAL A 74 -13.92 17.02 -3.13
C VAL A 74 -13.07 17.96 -3.98
N SER A 75 -11.74 17.78 -3.98
CA SER A 75 -10.82 18.68 -4.69
C SER A 75 -11.06 18.68 -6.21
N THR A 76 -11.34 17.50 -6.79
CA THR A 76 -11.65 17.36 -8.22
C THR A 76 -13.09 17.76 -8.57
N GLY A 77 -14.00 17.75 -7.59
CA GLY A 77 -15.40 18.12 -7.75
C GLY A 77 -15.70 19.61 -7.50
N LEU A 78 -14.69 20.43 -7.19
CA LEU A 78 -14.89 21.86 -6.97
C LEU A 78 -15.43 22.56 -8.24
N PRO A 79 -16.34 23.53 -8.08
CA PRO A 79 -16.90 24.23 -9.22
C PRO A 79 -15.87 25.14 -9.86
N ASN A 80 -15.96 25.30 -11.17
CA ASN A 80 -15.23 26.36 -11.89
C ASN A 80 -15.98 27.70 -11.81
N TRP A 81 -15.32 28.79 -12.25
CA TRP A 81 -15.89 30.14 -12.15
C TRP A 81 -17.23 30.31 -12.90
N GLN A 82 -17.44 29.58 -14.00
CA GLN A 82 -18.69 29.62 -14.77
C GLN A 82 -19.84 28.96 -14.00
N GLN A 83 -19.56 27.85 -13.33
CA GLN A 83 -20.54 27.17 -12.47
C GLN A 83 -20.87 28.00 -11.23
N ILE A 84 -19.92 28.78 -10.72
CA ILE A 84 -20.15 29.73 -9.62
C ILE A 84 -21.06 30.88 -10.08
N GLU A 85 -20.83 31.42 -11.28
CA GLU A 85 -21.65 32.49 -11.86
C GLU A 85 -23.12 32.05 -12.07
N GLN A 86 -23.33 30.78 -12.45
CA GLN A 86 -24.67 30.20 -12.58
C GLN A 86 -25.38 29.96 -11.23
N GLY A 87 -24.63 29.95 -10.13
CA GLY A 87 -25.13 29.69 -8.78
C GLY A 87 -25.57 28.23 -8.55
N GLY A 88 -26.00 27.92 -7.32
CA GLY A 88 -26.65 26.65 -7.00
C GLY A 88 -25.74 25.41 -6.92
N PHE A 89 -24.43 25.58 -6.79
CA PHE A 89 -23.52 24.44 -6.60
C PHE A 89 -23.69 23.83 -5.19
N GLU A 90 -24.08 22.55 -5.15
CA GLU A 90 -24.11 21.73 -3.94
C GLU A 90 -23.26 20.48 -4.14
N TYR A 91 -22.46 20.13 -3.13
CA TYR A 91 -21.58 18.96 -3.17
C TYR A 91 -21.69 18.14 -1.89
N THR A 92 -22.24 16.93 -2.03
CA THR A 92 -22.51 16.03 -0.91
C THR A 92 -21.75 14.71 -1.09
N VAL A 93 -21.08 14.24 -0.02
CA VAL A 93 -20.36 12.97 0.00
C VAL A 93 -20.83 12.11 1.17
N ARG A 94 -21.38 10.94 0.85
CA ARG A 94 -21.77 9.90 1.81
C ARG A 94 -20.55 9.04 2.15
N THR A 95 -20.04 9.17 3.38
CA THR A 95 -18.84 8.43 3.83
C THR A 95 -19.16 7.08 4.47
N ASP A 96 -20.40 6.90 4.93
CA ASP A 96 -20.88 5.71 5.62
C ASP A 96 -20.88 4.47 4.72
N GLU A 97 -21.42 4.58 3.51
CA GLU A 97 -21.42 3.50 2.52
C GLU A 97 -19.99 3.14 2.09
N LEU A 98 -19.17 4.16 1.83
CA LEU A 98 -17.76 3.99 1.45
C LEU A 98 -16.97 3.28 2.55
N PHE A 99 -17.20 3.66 3.81
CA PHE A 99 -16.57 3.04 4.97
C PHE A 99 -17.00 1.59 5.13
N SER A 100 -18.30 1.29 5.01
CA SER A 100 -18.83 -0.07 5.15
C SER A 100 -18.27 -1.02 4.08
N ILE A 101 -18.29 -0.60 2.80
CA ILE A 101 -17.73 -1.38 1.68
C ILE A 101 -16.25 -1.68 1.91
N GLU A 102 -15.50 -0.68 2.36
CA GLU A 102 -14.06 -0.81 2.57
C GLU A 102 -13.73 -1.63 3.82
N MET A 103 -14.59 -1.58 4.85
CA MET A 103 -14.51 -2.44 6.02
C MET A 103 -14.71 -3.92 5.66
N SER A 104 -15.66 -4.23 4.77
CA SER A 104 -15.81 -5.61 4.27
C SER A 104 -14.54 -6.09 3.55
N LYS A 105 -13.91 -5.24 2.73
CA LYS A 105 -12.69 -5.58 2.00
C LYS A 105 -11.50 -5.84 2.91
N ILE A 106 -11.26 -4.98 3.91
CA ILE A 106 -10.14 -5.21 4.83
C ILE A 106 -10.33 -6.51 5.62
N ASN A 107 -11.57 -6.82 6.04
CA ASN A 107 -11.87 -8.08 6.71
C ASN A 107 -11.59 -9.29 5.82
N GLU A 108 -11.98 -9.25 4.54
CA GLU A 108 -11.68 -10.31 3.56
C GLU A 108 -10.16 -10.51 3.40
N PHE A 109 -9.40 -9.41 3.28
CA PHE A 109 -7.94 -9.51 3.14
C PHE A 109 -7.26 -10.02 4.41
N ILE A 110 -7.78 -9.70 5.60
CA ILE A 110 -7.26 -10.24 6.86
C ILE A 110 -7.57 -11.74 6.94
N GLN A 111 -8.81 -12.15 6.65
CA GLN A 111 -9.23 -13.56 6.71
C GLN A 111 -8.48 -14.45 5.71
N SER A 112 -8.16 -13.91 4.53
CA SER A 112 -7.38 -14.61 3.51
C SER A 112 -5.86 -14.43 3.66
N GLU A 113 -5.41 -13.79 4.75
CA GLU A 113 -4.01 -13.45 5.01
C GLU A 113 -3.30 -12.77 3.81
N ASN A 114 -4.05 -11.98 3.04
CA ASN A 114 -3.60 -11.37 1.81
C ASN A 114 -2.77 -10.11 2.08
N LEU A 115 -1.53 -10.32 2.53
CA LEU A 115 -0.59 -9.27 2.88
C LEU A 115 -0.33 -8.29 1.72
N THR A 116 -0.38 -8.77 0.47
CA THR A 116 -0.22 -7.95 -0.74
C THR A 116 -1.30 -6.89 -0.82
N MET A 117 -2.56 -7.28 -0.68
CA MET A 117 -3.67 -6.34 -0.71
C MET A 117 -3.64 -5.41 0.51
N LEU A 118 -3.24 -5.92 1.68
CA LEU A 118 -3.17 -5.12 2.90
C LEU A 118 -2.11 -4.02 2.82
N ILE A 119 -0.87 -4.35 2.44
CA ILE A 119 0.22 -3.37 2.36
C ILE A 119 0.05 -2.39 1.19
N SER A 120 -0.42 -2.87 0.03
CA SER A 120 -0.60 -1.99 -1.13
C SER A 120 -1.71 -0.96 -0.91
N ARG A 121 -2.77 -1.33 -0.20
CA ARG A 121 -4.00 -0.53 -0.10
C ARG A 121 -4.05 0.42 1.09
N TYR A 122 -3.46 0.06 2.23
CA TYR A 122 -3.63 0.79 3.49
C TYR A 122 -2.38 1.55 3.94
N PRO A 123 -2.54 2.65 4.71
CA PRO A 123 -1.41 3.46 5.19
C PRO A 123 -0.61 2.76 6.29
N ILE A 124 0.43 2.01 5.94
CA ILE A 124 1.28 1.28 6.91
C ILE A 124 2.31 2.15 7.64
N ARG A 125 2.54 3.39 7.20
CA ARG A 125 3.64 4.27 7.65
C ARG A 125 3.50 4.70 9.11
N GLU A 126 2.27 4.89 9.58
CA GLU A 126 1.95 5.35 10.93
C GLU A 126 1.54 4.21 11.87
N THR A 127 1.97 2.99 11.56
CA THR A 127 1.67 1.80 12.36
C THR A 127 2.92 1.00 12.66
N GLN A 128 2.77 -0.02 13.49
CA GLN A 128 3.86 -0.89 13.89
C GLN A 128 4.24 -1.91 12.80
N ILE A 129 3.61 -1.86 11.61
CA ILE A 129 3.88 -2.81 10.52
C ILE A 129 5.34 -2.72 10.09
N VAL A 130 5.84 -1.52 9.83
CA VAL A 130 7.23 -1.32 9.35
C VAL A 130 8.23 -1.81 10.39
N SER A 131 8.04 -1.46 11.67
CA SER A 131 8.91 -1.92 12.75
C SER A 131 8.88 -3.44 12.94
N ASN A 132 7.71 -4.07 12.74
CA ASN A 132 7.59 -5.52 12.83
C ASN A 132 8.26 -6.22 11.64
N ILE A 133 8.15 -5.68 10.42
CA ILE A 133 8.89 -6.20 9.25
C ILE A 133 10.40 -6.18 9.53
N VAL A 134 10.93 -5.03 9.96
CA VAL A 134 12.35 -4.87 10.28
C VAL A 134 12.80 -5.88 11.34
N LYS A 135 12.02 -5.99 12.43
CA LYS A 135 12.31 -6.90 13.54
C LYS A 135 12.26 -8.37 13.12
N SER A 136 11.23 -8.78 12.38
CA SER A 136 11.07 -10.14 11.88
C SER A 136 12.21 -10.54 10.94
N LEU A 137 12.78 -9.59 10.20
CA LEU A 137 13.94 -9.80 9.33
C LEU A 137 15.29 -9.80 10.08
N GLY A 138 15.29 -9.51 11.39
CA GLY A 138 16.52 -9.38 12.18
C GLY A 138 17.41 -8.25 11.68
N LEU A 139 16.80 -7.15 11.24
CA LEU A 139 17.47 -5.92 10.82
C LEU A 139 17.41 -4.88 11.94
N LYS A 140 18.37 -3.95 11.96
CA LYS A 140 18.54 -3.03 13.09
C LYS A 140 17.51 -1.90 13.10
N SER A 141 17.12 -1.43 11.92
CA SER A 141 16.26 -0.26 11.78
C SER A 141 15.52 -0.25 10.44
N LYS A 142 14.54 0.66 10.32
CA LYS A 142 13.88 0.98 9.05
C LYS A 142 14.91 1.35 7.96
N ASP A 143 15.90 2.16 8.34
CA ASP A 143 16.95 2.61 7.42
C ASP A 143 17.81 1.44 6.92
N ASP A 144 18.18 0.51 7.81
CA ASP A 144 18.91 -0.72 7.47
C ASP A 144 18.15 -1.58 6.44
N TYR A 145 16.82 -1.68 6.62
CA TYR A 145 15.95 -2.34 5.64
C TYR A 145 15.93 -1.61 4.30
N GLU A 146 15.68 -0.30 4.28
CA GLU A 146 15.61 0.46 3.02
C GLU A 146 16.95 0.50 2.28
N GLN A 147 18.08 0.57 3.00
CA GLN A 147 19.41 0.44 2.43
C GLN A 147 19.63 -0.95 1.83
N THR A 148 19.18 -2.01 2.51
CA THR A 148 19.24 -3.38 1.99
C THR A 148 18.45 -3.52 0.69
N VAL A 149 17.24 -2.94 0.64
CA VAL A 149 16.41 -2.89 -0.58
C VAL A 149 17.15 -2.15 -1.70
N ARG A 150 17.67 -0.94 -1.45
CA ARG A 150 18.38 -0.14 -2.48
C ARG A 150 19.62 -0.87 -3.00
N LYS A 151 20.41 -1.46 -2.10
CA LYS A 151 21.60 -2.24 -2.48
C LYS A 151 21.23 -3.44 -3.34
N MET A 152 20.17 -4.17 -2.96
CA MET A 152 19.64 -5.28 -3.76
C MET A 152 19.23 -4.84 -5.16
N LEU A 153 18.52 -3.72 -5.29
CA LEU A 153 18.05 -3.23 -6.60
C LEU A 153 19.15 -2.69 -7.49
N ASN A 154 20.25 -2.20 -6.91
CA ASN A 154 21.41 -1.74 -7.67
C ASN A 154 22.28 -2.92 -8.17
N GLU A 155 22.34 -4.01 -7.42
CA GLU A 155 23.19 -5.17 -7.74
C GLU A 155 22.48 -6.21 -8.62
N ASP A 156 21.15 -6.33 -8.52
CA ASP A 156 20.37 -7.33 -9.23
C ASP A 156 19.35 -6.70 -10.18
N ALA A 157 19.69 -6.70 -11.47
CA ALA A 157 18.83 -6.16 -12.53
C ALA A 157 17.49 -6.91 -12.65
N ASN A 158 17.44 -8.20 -12.31
CA ASN A 158 16.20 -8.97 -12.34
C ASN A 158 15.25 -8.53 -11.22
N GLU A 159 15.76 -8.34 -10.00
CA GLU A 159 14.99 -7.78 -8.89
C GLU A 159 14.55 -6.33 -9.17
N SER A 160 15.42 -5.53 -9.78
CA SER A 160 15.08 -4.18 -10.24
C SER A 160 13.91 -4.20 -11.23
N ASN A 161 13.94 -5.09 -12.22
CA ASN A 161 12.87 -5.21 -13.23
C ASN A 161 11.55 -5.69 -12.62
N LYS A 162 11.60 -6.62 -11.67
CA LYS A 162 10.43 -7.07 -10.91
C LYS A 162 9.73 -5.92 -10.18
N ILE A 163 10.48 -5.06 -9.50
CA ILE A 163 9.90 -3.90 -8.80
C ILE A 163 9.43 -2.83 -9.81
N LYS A 164 10.17 -2.59 -10.89
CA LYS A 164 9.73 -1.66 -11.96
C LYS A 164 8.39 -2.09 -12.57
N ALA A 165 8.15 -3.39 -12.74
CA ALA A 165 6.88 -3.89 -13.24
C ALA A 165 5.68 -3.51 -12.35
N LEU A 166 5.89 -3.30 -11.04
CA LEU A 166 4.84 -2.86 -10.12
C LEU A 166 4.40 -1.40 -10.37
N ILE A 167 5.30 -0.56 -10.89
CA ILE A 167 5.04 0.86 -11.19
C ILE A 167 4.78 1.14 -12.67
N GLN A 168 5.01 0.17 -13.55
CA GLN A 168 4.79 0.29 -15.00
C GLN A 168 3.40 0.83 -15.38
N PRO A 169 2.29 0.45 -14.71
CA PRO A 169 0.97 1.02 -15.01
C PRO A 169 0.90 2.54 -14.80
N ILE A 170 1.75 3.10 -13.94
CA ILE A 170 1.82 4.54 -13.66
C ILE A 170 2.69 5.25 -14.70
N THR A 171 3.80 4.65 -15.13
CA THR A 171 4.68 5.27 -16.14
C THR A 171 3.96 5.44 -17.47
N VAL A 172 3.13 4.47 -17.88
CA VAL A 172 2.31 4.58 -19.10
C VAL A 172 1.31 5.75 -19.04
N LEU A 173 0.87 6.12 -17.84
CA LEU A 173 -0.04 7.26 -17.64
C LEU A 173 0.68 8.62 -17.59
N LEU A 174 2.01 8.63 -17.39
CA LEU A 174 2.82 9.85 -17.39
C LEU A 174 3.33 10.20 -18.80
N ASP A 175 3.42 9.20 -19.68
CA ASP A 175 3.80 9.34 -21.09
C ASP A 175 2.60 9.65 -22.01
N ALA A 176 1.38 9.77 -21.45
CA ALA A 176 0.12 10.05 -22.15
C ALA A 176 -0.42 11.45 -21.81
#